data_AF-A0A8J3H892-F1
#
_entry.id   AF-A0A8J3H892-F1
#
_cell.length_a   1.000
_cell.length_b   1.000
_cell.length_c   1.000
_cell.angle_alpha   90.00
_cell.angle_beta   90.00
_cell.angle_gamma   90.00
#
_symmetry.space_group_name_H-M   'P 1'
#
loop_
_entity.id
_entity.type
_entity.pdbx_description
1 polymer ?
#
loop_
_entity_poly.entity_id
_entity_poly.type
_entity_poly.pdbx_seq_one_letter_code
_entity_poly.pdbx_strand_id
1 'polypeptide(L)'
;MNINELAPLVLRRRGNMGVRAAAKEIGISPTTLTRIEKGHVPDVGTLNKLSEWLGEEPSKFTGVGDLQIAFKNRKAVPQATALALAELITQASRQFEQDVEARGH
;
A
#
# COMPACT_ATOMS: atom_id res chain seq x y z
N MET A 1 -7.18 0.98 7.73
CA MET A 1 -7.59 0.02 6.68
C MET A 1 -6.41 -0.89 6.42
N ASN A 2 -6.63 -2.03 5.76
CA ASN A 2 -5.54 -2.92 5.34
C ASN A 2 -5.48 -2.97 3.82
N ILE A 3 -4.33 -3.31 3.24
CA ILE A 3 -4.16 -3.40 1.78
C ILE A 3 -5.19 -4.34 1.11
N ASN A 4 -5.70 -5.33 1.84
CA ASN A 4 -6.75 -6.25 1.38
C ASN A 4 -8.11 -5.57 1.14
N GLU A 5 -8.35 -4.40 1.75
CA GLU A 5 -9.58 -3.62 1.59
C GLU A 5 -9.55 -2.72 0.33
N LEU A 6 -8.38 -2.58 -0.30
CA LEU A 6 -8.24 -1.77 -1.51
C LEU A 6 -9.09 -2.31 -2.67
N ALA A 7 -9.03 -3.62 -2.94
CA ALA A 7 -9.79 -4.25 -4.02
C ALA A 7 -11.32 -4.02 -3.92
N PRO A 8 -11.99 -4.29 -2.78
CA PRO A 8 -13.41 -4.03 -2.65
C PRO A 8 -13.76 -2.53 -2.72
N LEU A 9 -12.90 -1.62 -2.25
CA LEU A 9 -13.12 -0.18 -2.40
C LEU A 9 -13.07 0.26 -3.86
N VAL A 10 -12.08 -0.22 -4.61
CA VAL A 10 -11.95 0.05 -6.05
C VAL A 10 -13.16 -0.45 -6.81
N LEU A 11 -13.63 -1.67 -6.52
CA LEU A 11 -14.83 -2.24 -7.15
C LEU A 11 -16.08 -1.42 -6.82
N ARG A 12 -16.26 -1.01 -5.56
CA ARG A 12 -17.39 -0.17 -5.14
C ARG A 12 -17.39 1.18 -5.84
N ARG A 13 -16.24 1.86 -5.89
CA ARG A 13 -16.13 3.17 -6.56
C ARG A 13 -16.33 3.05 -8.07
N ARG A 14 -15.76 2.03 -8.71
CA ARG A 14 -15.93 1.81 -10.14
C ARG A 14 -17.40 1.57 -10.49
N GLY A 15 -18.13 0.81 -9.67
CA GLY A 15 -19.53 0.49 -9.90
C GLY A 15 -19.76 -0.07 -11.31
N ASN A 16 -20.59 0.61 -12.10
CA ASN A 16 -20.91 0.22 -13.48
C ASN A 16 -19.93 0.77 -14.53
N MET A 17 -18.92 1.54 -14.13
CA MET A 17 -17.93 2.06 -15.05
C MET A 17 -17.09 0.93 -15.65
N GLY A 18 -16.87 0.98 -16.96
CA GLY A 18 -16.01 0.02 -17.65
C GLY A 18 -14.56 0.12 -17.17
N VAL A 19 -13.88 -1.01 -17.03
CA VAL A 19 -12.48 -1.08 -16.54
C VAL A 19 -11.54 -0.16 -17.33
N ARG A 20 -11.74 -0.02 -18.65
CA ARG A 20 -10.91 0.87 -19.49
C ARG A 20 -11.12 2.35 -19.17
N ALA A 21 -12.35 2.75 -18.88
CA ALA A 21 -12.67 4.14 -18.53
C ALA A 21 -12.10 4.48 -17.15
N ALA A 22 -12.33 3.62 -16.15
CA ALA A 22 -11.78 3.79 -14.81
C ALA A 22 -10.24 3.83 -14.83
N ALA A 23 -9.60 2.91 -15.54
CA ALA A 23 -8.13 2.90 -15.64
C ALA A 23 -7.58 4.18 -16.30
N LYS A 24 -8.32 4.76 -17.25
CA LYS A 24 -7.95 6.04 -17.87
C LYS A 24 -8.07 7.20 -16.88
N GLU A 25 -9.12 7.25 -16.07
CA GLU A 25 -9.27 8.27 -15.02
C GLU A 25 -8.16 8.19 -13.97
N ILE A 26 -7.79 6.97 -13.55
CA ILE A 26 -6.73 6.73 -12.56
C ILE A 26 -5.33 6.95 -13.17
N GLY A 27 -5.19 6.94 -14.50
CA GLY A 27 -3.91 7.05 -15.18
C GLY A 27 -3.03 5.80 -15.03
N ILE A 28 -3.64 4.61 -15.12
CA ILE A 28 -2.97 3.29 -15.09
C ILE A 28 -3.44 2.40 -16.24
N SER A 29 -2.77 1.27 -16.47
CA SER A 29 -3.22 0.33 -17.50
C SER A 29 -4.49 -0.42 -17.08
N PRO A 30 -5.42 -0.77 -18.00
CA PRO A 30 -6.59 -1.60 -17.70
C PRO A 30 -6.22 -2.96 -17.07
N THR A 31 -5.09 -3.53 -17.49
CA THR A 31 -4.55 -4.77 -16.92
C THR A 31 -4.12 -4.60 -15.46
N THR A 32 -3.49 -3.46 -15.13
CA THR A 32 -3.12 -3.10 -13.76
C THR A 32 -4.36 -3.01 -12.88
N LEU A 33 -5.39 -2.27 -13.32
CA LEU A 33 -6.64 -2.13 -12.59
C LEU A 33 -7.30 -3.50 -12.34
N THR A 34 -7.39 -4.33 -13.39
CA THR A 34 -7.97 -5.68 -13.29
C THR A 34 -7.25 -6.56 -12.28
N ARG A 35 -5.91 -6.48 -12.21
CA ARG A 35 -5.12 -7.22 -11.23
C ARG A 35 -5.41 -6.77 -9.80
N ILE A 36 -5.53 -5.46 -9.59
CA ILE A 36 -5.81 -4.88 -8.27
C ILE A 36 -7.20 -5.26 -7.79
N GLU A 37 -8.20 -5.26 -8.68
CA GLU A 37 -9.56 -5.74 -8.37
C GLU A 37 -9.59 -7.22 -7.97
N LYS A 38 -8.61 -8.01 -8.43
CA LYS A 38 -8.40 -9.41 -8.03
C LYS A 38 -7.53 -9.58 -6.78
N GLY A 39 -7.21 -8.49 -6.07
CA GLY A 39 -6.43 -8.50 -4.83
C GLY A 39 -4.92 -8.42 -5.01
N HIS A 40 -4.42 -8.04 -6.20
CA HIS A 40 -2.98 -7.81 -6.37
C HIS A 40 -2.54 -6.52 -5.68
N VAL A 41 -1.46 -6.59 -4.91
CA VAL A 41 -0.89 -5.42 -4.24
C VAL A 41 -0.21 -4.49 -5.27
N PRO A 42 -0.62 -3.22 -5.38
CA PRO A 42 0.03 -2.25 -6.25
C PRO A 42 1.44 -1.87 -5.76
N ASP A 43 2.26 -1.26 -6.63
CA ASP A 43 3.42 -0.48 -6.16
C ASP A 43 2.98 0.87 -5.60
N VAL A 44 3.92 1.58 -4.96
CA VAL A 44 3.70 2.90 -4.36
C VAL A 44 3.11 3.89 -5.36
N GLY A 45 3.65 3.97 -6.57
CA GLY A 45 3.16 4.90 -7.59
C GLY A 45 1.72 4.61 -8.03
N THR A 46 1.37 3.33 -8.17
CA THR A 46 0.01 2.91 -8.48
C THR A 46 -0.94 3.11 -7.29
N LEU A 47 -0.48 2.87 -6.06
CA LEU A 47 -1.27 3.11 -4.86
C LEU A 47 -1.61 4.60 -4.72
N ASN A 48 -0.65 5.49 -4.93
CA ASN A 48 -0.88 6.93 -4.79
C ASN A 48 -1.99 7.41 -5.72
N LYS A 49 -1.91 7.03 -7.01
CA LYS A 49 -2.96 7.34 -8.00
C LYS A 49 -4.32 6.76 -7.63
N LEU A 50 -4.34 5.53 -7.11
CA LEU A 50 -5.57 4.89 -6.68
C LEU A 50 -6.16 5.54 -5.45
N SER A 51 -5.34 5.95 -4.49
CA SER A 51 -5.77 6.58 -3.25
C SER A 51 -6.32 7.97 -3.55
N GLU A 52 -5.61 8.75 -4.37
CA GLU A 52 -6.09 10.03 -4.89
C GLU A 52 -7.41 9.87 -5.64
N TRP A 53 -7.49 8.88 -6.55
CA TRP A 53 -8.76 8.57 -7.21
C TRP A 53 -9.79 8.29 -6.13
N LEU A 54 -9.62 7.29 -5.26
CA LEU A 54 -10.54 6.90 -4.19
C LEU A 54 -10.92 8.02 -3.20
N GLY A 55 -10.17 9.12 -3.13
CA GLY A 55 -10.35 10.17 -2.11
C GLY A 55 -9.83 9.74 -0.73
N GLU A 56 -8.85 8.85 -0.72
CA GLU A 56 -8.25 8.27 0.48
C GLU A 56 -6.77 8.62 0.56
N GLU A 57 -6.23 8.62 1.78
CA GLU A 57 -4.80 8.78 2.00
C GLU A 57 -4.08 7.44 1.76
N PRO A 58 -2.97 7.38 1.00
CA PRO A 58 -2.22 6.14 0.76
C PRO A 58 -1.80 5.43 2.05
N SER A 59 -1.49 6.21 3.09
CA SER A 59 -1.12 5.74 4.43
C SER A 59 -2.19 4.89 5.11
N LYS A 60 -3.47 4.96 4.65
CA LYS A 60 -4.53 4.09 5.16
C LYS A 60 -4.38 2.65 4.70
N PHE A 61 -3.65 2.41 3.61
CA PHE A 61 -3.44 1.08 3.02
C PHE A 61 -2.04 0.53 3.30
N THR A 62 -1.12 1.38 3.75
CA THR A 62 0.21 0.96 4.19
C THR A 62 0.24 0.75 5.69
N GLY A 63 0.58 -0.46 6.13
CA GLY A 63 0.91 -0.70 7.55
C GLY A 63 2.16 0.10 7.96
N VAL A 64 2.49 0.09 9.26
CA VAL A 64 3.63 0.83 9.85
C VAL A 64 4.83 0.89 8.90
N GLY A 65 5.10 2.09 8.37
CA GLY A 65 6.29 2.41 7.57
C GLY A 65 6.31 1.93 6.10
N ASP A 66 5.18 1.85 5.39
CA ASP A 66 5.13 1.48 3.95
C ASP A 66 5.59 0.04 3.60
N LEU A 67 5.84 -0.77 4.61
CA LEU A 67 6.54 -2.05 4.47
C LEU A 67 5.77 -3.08 3.65
N GLN A 68 4.44 -3.14 3.74
CA GLN A 68 3.65 -4.11 2.97
C GLN A 68 3.76 -3.89 1.44
N ILE A 69 4.01 -2.65 1.01
CA ILE A 69 4.22 -2.33 -0.40
C ILE A 69 5.69 -2.49 -0.80
N ALA A 70 6.62 -2.16 0.11
CA ALA A 70 8.05 -2.40 -0.08
C ALA A 70 8.37 -3.89 -0.30
N PHE A 71 7.65 -4.80 0.35
CA PHE A 71 7.83 -6.25 0.21
C PHE A 71 6.97 -6.91 -0.90
N LYS A 72 6.45 -6.14 -1.87
CA LYS A 72 5.62 -6.57 -3.03
C LYS A 72 6.10 -7.84 -3.75
N ASN A 73 7.40 -8.16 -3.70
CA ASN A 73 7.99 -9.24 -4.47
C ASN A 73 8.28 -10.48 -3.60
N ARG A 74 7.35 -11.44 -3.54
CA ARG A 74 7.55 -12.73 -2.82
C ARG A 74 8.76 -13.54 -3.31
N LYS A 75 9.30 -13.24 -4.49
CA LYS A 75 10.53 -13.85 -5.02
C LYS A 75 11.82 -13.18 -4.51
N ALA A 76 11.76 -11.95 -3.98
CA ALA A 76 12.94 -11.20 -3.57
C ALA A 76 13.30 -11.42 -2.10
N VAL A 77 12.29 -11.65 -1.24
CA VAL A 77 12.49 -11.80 0.21
C VAL A 77 11.48 -12.83 0.76
N PRO A 78 11.92 -13.92 1.42
CA PRO A 78 11.01 -14.83 2.11
C PRO A 78 10.14 -14.11 3.12
N GLN A 79 8.90 -14.58 3.32
CA GLN A 79 7.95 -13.96 4.26
C GLN A 79 8.53 -13.81 5.67
N ALA A 80 9.27 -14.82 6.15
CA ALA A 80 9.95 -14.77 7.44
C ALA A 80 10.95 -13.59 7.53
N THR A 81 11.70 -13.34 6.46
CA THR A 81 12.65 -12.24 6.38
C THR A 81 11.96 -10.88 6.33
N ALA A 82 10.84 -10.77 5.60
CA ALA A 82 10.04 -9.54 5.59
C ALA A 82 9.47 -9.21 6.97
N LEU A 83 9.00 -10.23 7.71
CA LEU A 83 8.52 -10.07 9.09
C LEU A 83 9.64 -9.65 10.04
N ALA A 84 10.81 -10.29 9.95
CA ALA A 84 11.96 -9.94 10.77
C ALA A 84 12.45 -8.50 10.51
N LEU A 85 12.45 -8.06 9.24
CA LEU A 85 12.78 -6.68 8.89
C LEU A 85 11.75 -5.68 9.43
N ALA A 86 10.45 -6.01 9.34
CA ALA A 86 9.41 -5.16 9.89
C ALA A 86 9.53 -5.01 11.42
N GLU A 87 9.84 -6.10 12.11
CA GLU A 87 10.10 -6.09 13.56
C GLU A 87 11.33 -5.23 13.89
N LEU A 88 12.44 -5.41 13.18
CA LEU A 88 13.65 -4.61 13.35
C LEU A 88 13.37 -3.10 13.19
N ILE A 89 12.67 -2.71 12.12
CA ILE A 89 12.35 -1.31 11.84
C ILE A 89 11.45 -0.73 12.94
N THR A 90 10.45 -1.50 13.39
CA THR A 90 9.56 -1.06 14.48
C THR A 90 10.33 -0.81 15.78
N GLN A 91 11.26 -1.71 16.13
CA GLN A 91 12.09 -1.54 17.32
C GLN A 91 13.06 -0.36 17.18
N ALA A 92 13.68 -0.21 16.01
CA ALA A 92 14.59 0.91 15.73
C ALA A 92 13.88 2.27 15.80
N SER A 93 12.66 2.40 15.25
CA SER A 93 11.86 3.61 15.35
C SER A 93 11.50 3.96 16.78
N ARG A 94 11.09 2.97 17.59
CA ARG A 94 10.79 3.19 19.02
C ARG A 94 12.02 3.64 19.80
N GLN A 95 13.17 2.99 19.58
CA GLN A 95 14.42 3.38 20.21
C GLN A 95 14.79 4.82 19.83
N PHE A 96 14.62 5.19 18.56
CA PHE A 96 14.90 6.54 18.09
C PHE A 96 13.97 7.58 18.73
N GLU A 97 12.66 7.31 18.81
CA GLU A 97 11.71 8.18 19.51
C GLU A 97 12.09 8.37 20.98
N GLN A 98 12.43 7.28 21.68
CA GLN A 98 12.89 7.32 23.07
C GLN A 98 14.19 8.10 23.24
N ASP A 99 15.16 7.92 22.33
CA ASP A 99 16.42 8.66 22.33
C ASP A 99 16.21 10.15 22.04
N VAL A 100 15.27 10.50 21.16
CA VAL A 100 14.92 11.90 20.84
C VAL A 100 14.20 12.55 22.01
N GLU A 101 13.20 11.89 22.61
CA GLU A 101 12.52 12.37 23.84
C GLU A 101 13.50 12.52 25.01
N ALA A 102 14.41 11.56 25.19
CA ALA A 102 15.44 11.62 26.24
C ALA A 102 16.46 12.74 26.03
N ARG A 103 16.66 13.19 24.78
CA ARG A 103 17.57 14.29 24.43
C ARG A 103 16.91 15.68 24.46
N GLY A 104 15.60 15.76 24.68
CA GLY A 104 14.90 17.01 24.98
C GLY A 104 15.00 18.09 23.90
N HIS A 105 14.78 17.72 22.63
CA HIS A 105 14.60 18.67 21.53
C HIS A 105 13.13 18.79 21.13
#